data_AF-A0A061SPN1-F1
#
_entry.id   AF-A0A061SPN1-F1
#
_cell.length_a   1.000
_cell.length_b   1.000
_cell.length_c   1.000
_cell.angle_alpha   90.00
_cell.angle_beta   90.00
_cell.angle_gamma   90.00
#
_symmetry.space_group_name_H-M   'P 1'
#
loop_
_entity.id
_entity.type
_entity.pdbx_description
1 polymer ?
#
loop_
_entity_poly.entity_id
_entity_poly.type
_entity_poly.pdbx_seq_one_letter_code
_entity_poly.pdbx_strand_id
1 'polypeptide(L)'
;MSKAILFAFCIFFPLPAVAQLYFGEFGGGPSGEFRDGDPWQEFVLDKEFEFLDPNGLRWATPSGAAVNGASIPPMFWSLIGGPFTGKYLKASVIHDYYVVNRTRTAHDTHRNFYYGMRANGVSSWQAKTMYWAVRTFGADWDLSRPVAKQDGQASNINISGNFDPQQYSAAIARQSLLEVARNLKTSDGETLRMVFGGPVEATLDAIDDDAFATQRTLAIYAPLLINDSNSDFKTVLFNFSG
;
A
#
# COMPACT_ATOMS: atom_id res chain seq x y z
N MET A 1 -14.43 -11.33 -73.02
CA MET A 1 -14.38 -10.43 -71.85
C MET A 1 -14.29 -11.30 -70.60
N SER A 2 -13.07 -11.56 -70.11
CA SER A 2 -12.83 -12.39 -68.93
C SER A 2 -12.77 -11.52 -67.67
N LYS A 3 -13.65 -11.79 -66.71
CA LYS A 3 -13.66 -11.14 -65.38
C LYS A 3 -12.62 -11.83 -64.50
N ALA A 4 -11.60 -11.10 -64.06
CA ALA A 4 -10.66 -11.57 -63.05
C ALA A 4 -11.32 -11.48 -61.66
N ILE A 5 -11.45 -12.60 -60.97
CA ILE A 5 -11.89 -12.67 -59.58
C ILE A 5 -10.65 -12.52 -58.70
N LEU A 6 -10.56 -11.40 -57.98
CA LEU A 6 -9.48 -11.14 -57.02
C LEU A 6 -9.83 -11.86 -55.71
N PHE A 7 -9.10 -12.92 -55.38
CA PHE A 7 -9.17 -13.55 -54.07
C PHE A 7 -8.32 -12.73 -53.08
N ALA A 8 -8.96 -11.98 -52.20
CA ALA A 8 -8.30 -11.34 -51.08
C ALA A 8 -7.98 -12.40 -50.02
N PHE A 9 -6.70 -12.76 -49.92
CA PHE A 9 -6.18 -13.61 -48.86
C PHE A 9 -6.04 -12.78 -47.57
N CYS A 10 -7.06 -12.80 -46.72
CA CYS A 10 -6.96 -12.21 -45.38
C CYS A 10 -6.04 -13.10 -44.53
N ILE A 11 -4.77 -12.70 -44.39
CA ILE A 11 -3.83 -13.31 -43.45
C ILE A 11 -4.29 -12.92 -42.04
N PHE A 12 -4.91 -13.86 -41.34
CA PHE A 12 -5.27 -13.73 -39.93
C PHE A 12 -3.98 -13.83 -39.11
N PHE A 13 -3.41 -12.69 -38.71
CA PHE A 13 -2.32 -12.68 -37.72
C PHE A 13 -2.94 -12.94 -36.34
N PRO A 14 -2.65 -14.08 -35.67
CA PRO A 14 -3.07 -14.24 -34.28
C PRO A 14 -2.32 -13.19 -33.45
N LEU A 15 -3.07 -12.28 -32.83
CA LEU A 15 -2.52 -11.39 -31.82
C LEU A 15 -1.96 -12.27 -30.69
N PRO A 16 -0.75 -11.98 -30.17
CA PRO A 16 -0.24 -12.70 -29.01
C PRO A 16 -1.24 -12.50 -27.87
N ALA A 17 -1.73 -13.60 -27.30
CA ALA A 17 -2.52 -13.58 -26.10
C ALA A 17 -1.65 -12.99 -24.99
N VAL A 18 -1.85 -11.71 -24.67
CA VAL A 18 -1.25 -11.09 -23.50
C VAL A 18 -1.80 -11.88 -22.31
N ALA A 19 -0.96 -12.65 -21.64
CA ALA A 19 -1.33 -13.30 -20.38
C ALA A 19 -1.73 -12.18 -19.42
N GLN A 20 -3.03 -12.01 -19.19
CA GLN A 20 -3.51 -11.06 -18.19
C GLN A 20 -2.96 -11.53 -16.84
N LEU A 21 -2.15 -10.70 -16.18
CA LEU A 21 -1.74 -10.98 -14.81
C LEU A 21 -3.01 -11.12 -13.96
N TYR A 22 -3.18 -12.30 -13.38
CA TYR A 22 -4.27 -12.57 -12.45
C TYR A 22 -3.88 -12.03 -11.08
N PHE A 23 -4.72 -11.18 -10.53
CA PHE A 23 -4.50 -10.56 -9.23
C PHE A 23 -5.50 -11.01 -8.18
N GLY A 24 -6.37 -11.98 -8.48
CA GLY A 24 -7.47 -12.39 -7.62
C GLY A 24 -8.83 -11.86 -8.08
N GLU A 25 -9.88 -12.22 -7.36
CA GLU A 25 -11.27 -11.87 -7.66
C GLU A 25 -12.07 -11.55 -6.40
N PHE A 26 -13.01 -10.63 -6.54
CA PHE A 26 -14.04 -10.36 -5.52
C PHE A 26 -15.34 -11.05 -5.92
N GLY A 27 -15.98 -11.76 -4.99
CA GLY A 27 -17.29 -12.37 -5.24
C GLY A 27 -18.43 -11.36 -5.48
N GLY A 28 -18.21 -10.07 -5.17
CA GLY A 28 -19.18 -9.01 -5.36
C GLY A 28 -18.65 -7.63 -4.93
N GLY A 29 -19.57 -6.75 -4.50
CA GLY A 29 -19.23 -5.51 -3.80
C GLY A 29 -19.60 -5.62 -2.31
N PRO A 30 -18.88 -4.91 -1.43
CA PRO A 30 -19.28 -4.81 -0.03
C PRO A 30 -20.64 -4.10 0.06
N SER A 31 -21.46 -4.50 1.03
CA SER A 31 -22.78 -3.93 1.33
C SER A 31 -22.84 -3.63 2.81
N GLY A 32 -23.54 -2.56 3.17
CA GLY A 32 -23.49 -2.02 4.51
C GLY A 32 -23.97 -0.58 4.60
N GLU A 33 -23.81 -0.02 5.79
CA GLU A 33 -24.20 1.35 6.11
C GLU A 33 -22.99 2.14 6.61
N PHE A 34 -22.95 3.42 6.27
CA PHE A 34 -21.99 4.33 6.88
C PHE A 34 -22.54 4.82 8.22
N ARG A 35 -21.70 4.79 9.25
CA ARG A 35 -21.99 5.32 10.58
C ARG A 35 -21.02 6.44 10.89
N ASP A 36 -21.52 7.47 11.55
CA ASP A 36 -20.66 8.55 12.05
C ASP A 36 -19.70 7.98 13.10
N GLY A 37 -18.41 8.25 12.93
CA GLY A 37 -17.34 7.85 13.83
C GLY A 37 -16.43 9.04 14.13
N ASP A 38 -15.68 8.95 15.23
CA ASP A 38 -14.71 9.95 15.66
C ASP A 38 -13.31 9.34 15.60
N PRO A 39 -12.38 9.82 14.75
CA PRO A 39 -12.43 11.02 13.91
C PRO A 39 -12.95 10.82 12.47
N TRP A 40 -13.22 9.58 12.04
CA TRP A 40 -13.62 9.26 10.66
C TRP A 40 -14.90 8.43 10.63
N GLN A 41 -15.68 8.58 9.54
CA GLN A 41 -16.85 7.74 9.26
C GLN A 41 -16.45 6.26 9.14
N GLU A 42 -17.27 5.37 9.66
CA GLU A 42 -17.07 3.92 9.55
C GLU A 42 -18.07 3.34 8.55
N PHE A 43 -17.64 2.37 7.76
CA PHE A 43 -18.50 1.54 6.93
C PHE A 43 -18.70 0.20 7.64
N VAL A 44 -19.95 -0.12 7.99
CA VAL A 44 -20.29 -1.36 8.70
C VAL A 44 -20.97 -2.32 7.75
N LEU A 45 -20.40 -3.51 7.59
CA LEU A 45 -20.89 -4.51 6.66
C LEU A 45 -22.21 -5.13 7.11
N ASP A 46 -23.17 -5.27 6.21
CA ASP A 46 -24.44 -5.98 6.45
C ASP A 46 -24.39 -7.47 6.07
N LYS A 47 -23.36 -7.87 5.34
CA LYS A 47 -23.11 -9.24 4.86
C LYS A 47 -21.62 -9.51 4.76
N GLU A 48 -21.26 -10.78 4.74
CA GLU A 48 -19.86 -11.16 4.51
C GLU A 48 -19.36 -10.67 3.15
N PHE A 49 -18.15 -10.15 3.13
CA PHE A 49 -17.45 -9.71 1.93
C PHE A 49 -16.10 -10.42 1.83
N GLU A 50 -15.78 -10.91 0.64
CA GLU A 50 -14.61 -11.77 0.43
C GLU A 50 -13.80 -11.40 -0.80
N PHE A 51 -12.53 -11.75 -0.72
CA PHE A 51 -11.56 -11.68 -1.79
C PHE A 51 -10.79 -13.00 -1.89
N LEU A 52 -10.72 -13.56 -3.09
CA LEU A 52 -9.87 -14.69 -3.41
C LEU A 52 -8.58 -14.16 -4.04
N ASP A 53 -7.46 -14.33 -3.35
CA ASP A 53 -6.17 -13.82 -3.81
C ASP A 53 -5.58 -14.70 -4.95
N PRO A 54 -4.52 -14.26 -5.64
CA PRO A 54 -3.98 -15.01 -6.77
C PRO A 54 -3.29 -16.31 -6.37
N ASN A 55 -3.03 -16.53 -5.07
CA ASN A 55 -2.49 -17.77 -4.52
C ASN A 55 -3.60 -18.75 -4.09
N GLY A 56 -4.87 -18.40 -4.33
CA GLY A 56 -6.03 -19.22 -3.96
C GLY A 56 -6.43 -19.10 -2.49
N LEU A 57 -5.93 -18.08 -1.78
CA LEU A 57 -6.28 -17.86 -0.39
C LEU A 57 -7.53 -16.97 -0.27
N ARG A 58 -8.47 -17.42 0.55
CA ARG A 58 -9.68 -16.65 0.87
C ARG A 58 -9.44 -15.67 2.02
N TRP A 59 -9.77 -14.41 1.76
CA TRP A 59 -9.77 -13.30 2.71
C TRP A 59 -11.21 -12.83 2.91
N ALA A 60 -11.73 -12.96 4.12
CA ALA A 60 -13.13 -12.70 4.41
C ALA A 60 -13.30 -11.71 5.56
N THR A 61 -14.15 -10.72 5.33
CA THR A 61 -14.62 -9.76 6.32
C THR A 61 -16.06 -10.11 6.67
N PRO A 62 -16.36 -10.52 7.91
CA PRO A 62 -17.68 -10.98 8.31
C PRO A 62 -18.69 -9.82 8.36
N SER A 63 -19.97 -10.18 8.28
CA SER A 63 -21.07 -9.25 8.58
C SER A 63 -20.89 -8.60 9.96
N GLY A 64 -21.21 -7.32 10.08
CA GLY A 64 -21.08 -6.53 11.30
C GLY A 64 -19.68 -5.96 11.53
N ALA A 65 -18.68 -6.28 10.71
CA ALA A 65 -17.37 -5.65 10.78
C ALA A 65 -17.48 -4.16 10.44
N ALA A 66 -16.92 -3.31 11.29
CA ALA A 66 -16.75 -1.88 11.05
C ALA A 66 -15.34 -1.61 10.52
N VAL A 67 -15.24 -0.92 9.39
CA VAL A 67 -13.97 -0.51 8.78
C VAL A 67 -13.98 1.00 8.56
N ASN A 68 -12.85 1.67 8.69
CA ASN A 68 -12.78 3.14 8.71
C ASN A 68 -11.99 3.74 7.52
N GLY A 69 -11.47 2.90 6.62
CA GLY A 69 -10.70 3.33 5.45
C GLY A 69 -9.39 4.02 5.81
N ALA A 70 -8.99 4.01 7.08
CA ALA A 70 -7.86 4.78 7.62
C ALA A 70 -6.51 4.09 7.43
N SER A 71 -6.48 2.89 6.84
CA SER A 71 -5.23 2.24 6.45
C SER A 71 -4.45 2.98 5.36
N ILE A 72 -5.10 3.92 4.67
CA ILE A 72 -4.50 4.82 3.69
C ILE A 72 -4.16 6.14 4.39
N PRO A 73 -2.87 6.49 4.60
CA PRO A 73 -2.53 7.73 5.29
C PRO A 73 -3.11 8.95 4.55
N PRO A 74 -3.65 9.97 5.25
CA PRO A 74 -4.32 11.11 4.62
C PRO A 74 -3.50 11.87 3.57
N MET A 75 -2.16 11.83 3.70
CA MET A 75 -1.23 12.41 2.72
C MET A 75 -1.36 11.82 1.30
N PHE A 76 -1.99 10.66 1.15
CA PHE A 76 -2.22 9.99 -0.13
C PHE A 76 -3.52 10.39 -0.83
N TRP A 77 -4.46 11.03 -0.13
CA TRP A 77 -5.77 11.28 -0.70
C TRP A 77 -5.73 12.19 -1.92
N SER A 78 -4.73 13.07 -2.03
CA SER A 78 -4.50 13.90 -3.22
C SER A 78 -3.97 13.11 -4.44
N LEU A 79 -3.37 11.95 -4.23
CA LEU A 79 -2.80 11.11 -5.28
C LEU A 79 -3.77 10.03 -5.77
N ILE A 80 -4.59 9.50 -4.87
CA ILE A 80 -5.42 8.31 -5.12
C ILE A 80 -6.90 8.48 -4.78
N GLY A 81 -7.30 9.53 -4.06
CA GLY A 81 -8.67 9.76 -3.56
C GLY A 81 -8.81 9.54 -2.04
N GLY A 82 -9.85 10.12 -1.43
CA GLY A 82 -10.15 10.01 0.02
C GLY A 82 -10.72 8.66 0.45
N PRO A 83 -10.90 8.40 1.75
CA PRO A 83 -11.41 7.11 2.26
C PRO A 83 -12.74 6.75 1.59
N PHE A 84 -12.95 5.46 1.32
CA PHE A 84 -14.19 4.92 0.75
C PHE A 84 -14.62 5.44 -0.63
N THR A 85 -13.76 6.16 -1.35
CA THR A 85 -14.02 6.55 -2.73
C THR A 85 -13.21 5.68 -3.72
N GLY A 86 -13.59 5.67 -4.99
CA GLY A 86 -12.78 5.05 -6.05
C GLY A 86 -12.57 3.54 -5.97
N LYS A 87 -11.52 3.07 -6.65
CA LYS A 87 -11.26 1.65 -6.95
C LYS A 87 -10.58 0.88 -5.79
N TYR A 88 -10.24 1.53 -4.67
CA TYR A 88 -9.56 0.86 -3.54
C TYR A 88 -10.50 0.45 -2.42
N LEU A 89 -11.77 0.89 -2.43
CA LEU A 89 -12.77 0.56 -1.41
C LEU A 89 -12.83 -0.94 -1.08
N LYS A 90 -12.91 -1.79 -2.11
CA LYS A 90 -12.98 -3.24 -1.92
C LYS A 90 -11.73 -3.77 -1.20
N ALA A 91 -10.55 -3.31 -1.61
CA ALA A 91 -9.30 -3.73 -1.01
C ALA A 91 -9.14 -3.20 0.43
N SER A 92 -9.57 -1.97 0.71
CA SER A 92 -9.47 -1.36 2.04
C SER A 92 -10.37 -2.06 3.06
N VAL A 93 -11.58 -2.49 2.67
CA VAL A 93 -12.49 -3.25 3.56
C VAL A 93 -11.84 -4.54 4.07
N ILE A 94 -11.20 -5.30 3.17
CA ILE A 94 -10.47 -6.51 3.57
C ILE A 94 -9.26 -6.12 4.43
N HIS A 95 -8.45 -5.17 3.98
CA HIS A 95 -7.22 -4.78 4.66
C HIS A 95 -7.47 -4.28 6.10
N ASP A 96 -8.41 -3.36 6.31
CA ASP A 96 -8.73 -2.79 7.62
C ASP A 96 -9.13 -3.88 8.62
N TYR A 97 -9.97 -4.83 8.19
CA TYR A 97 -10.39 -5.94 9.04
C TYR A 97 -9.19 -6.78 9.52
N TYR A 98 -8.24 -7.11 8.62
CA TYR A 98 -7.08 -7.91 8.98
C TYR A 98 -6.01 -7.13 9.76
N VAL A 99 -5.93 -5.80 9.62
CA VAL A 99 -5.09 -4.93 10.46
C VAL A 99 -5.57 -4.92 11.92
N VAL A 100 -6.89 -4.89 12.13
CA VAL A 100 -7.49 -4.92 13.48
C VAL A 100 -7.41 -6.33 14.07
N ASN A 101 -7.82 -7.35 13.32
CA ASN A 101 -8.00 -8.69 13.87
C ASN A 101 -6.72 -9.54 13.84
N ARG A 102 -5.74 -9.20 13.00
CA ARG A 102 -4.40 -9.82 12.96
C ARG A 102 -4.40 -11.34 12.89
N THR A 103 -5.36 -11.91 12.17
CA THR A 103 -5.46 -13.37 11.95
C THR A 103 -4.53 -13.88 10.84
N ARG A 104 -3.86 -12.96 10.14
CA ARG A 104 -2.82 -13.18 9.13
C ARG A 104 -1.61 -12.30 9.46
N THR A 105 -0.44 -12.58 8.91
CA THR A 105 0.76 -11.74 9.12
C THR A 105 0.54 -10.33 8.56
N ALA A 106 1.28 -9.35 9.07
CA ALA A 106 1.27 -7.99 8.49
C ALA A 106 1.69 -8.03 7.02
N HIS A 107 2.75 -8.78 6.71
CA HIS A 107 3.24 -8.99 5.34
C HIS A 107 2.12 -9.44 4.40
N ASP A 108 1.44 -10.54 4.72
CA ASP A 108 0.40 -11.10 3.83
C ASP A 108 -0.80 -10.15 3.74
N THR A 109 -1.14 -9.48 4.84
CA THR A 109 -2.26 -8.53 4.89
C THR A 109 -2.01 -7.34 3.96
N HIS A 110 -0.82 -6.74 4.02
CA HIS A 110 -0.44 -5.62 3.16
C HIS A 110 -0.27 -6.05 1.70
N ARG A 111 0.28 -7.25 1.45
CA ARG A 111 0.42 -7.78 0.09
C ARG A 111 -0.94 -8.10 -0.53
N ASN A 112 -1.88 -8.59 0.27
CA ASN A 112 -3.25 -8.81 -0.17
C ASN A 112 -3.96 -7.50 -0.54
N PHE A 113 -3.65 -6.40 0.13
CA PHE A 113 -4.15 -5.08 -0.25
C PHE A 113 -3.70 -4.67 -1.67
N TYR A 114 -2.44 -4.96 -2.04
CA TYR A 114 -1.95 -4.77 -3.41
C TYR A 114 -2.77 -5.60 -4.42
N TYR A 115 -2.97 -6.89 -4.15
CA TYR A 115 -3.74 -7.78 -5.01
C TYR A 115 -5.17 -7.29 -5.19
N GLY A 116 -5.86 -6.96 -4.10
CA GLY A 116 -7.23 -6.43 -4.14
C GLY A 116 -7.34 -5.13 -4.95
N MET A 117 -6.37 -4.22 -4.83
CA MET A 117 -6.34 -2.99 -5.63
C MET A 117 -6.21 -3.31 -7.13
N ARG A 118 -5.30 -4.21 -7.50
CA ARG A 118 -5.07 -4.60 -8.90
C ARG A 118 -6.26 -5.35 -9.49
N ALA A 119 -6.87 -6.25 -8.72
CA ALA A 119 -8.09 -6.97 -9.09
C ALA A 119 -9.28 -6.02 -9.33
N ASN A 120 -9.34 -4.89 -8.61
CA ASN A 120 -10.37 -3.87 -8.79
C ASN A 120 -9.97 -2.76 -9.79
N GLY A 121 -8.92 -2.98 -10.58
CA GLY A 121 -8.52 -2.13 -11.71
C GLY A 121 -7.80 -0.84 -11.35
N VAL A 122 -7.16 -0.76 -10.17
CA VAL A 122 -6.20 0.30 -9.81
C VAL A 122 -4.94 0.14 -10.68
N SER A 123 -4.35 1.23 -11.16
CA SER A 123 -3.14 1.15 -12.00
C SER A 123 -1.96 0.55 -11.22
N SER A 124 -0.96 0.02 -11.93
CA SER A 124 0.18 -0.67 -11.31
C SER A 124 0.94 0.26 -10.39
N TRP A 125 1.30 1.46 -10.89
CA TRP A 125 2.02 2.44 -10.10
C TRP A 125 1.26 2.91 -8.85
N GLN A 126 -0.06 3.09 -8.94
CA GLN A 126 -0.90 3.47 -7.79
C GLN A 126 -0.89 2.36 -6.74
N ALA A 127 -1.17 1.12 -7.15
CA ALA A 127 -1.22 -0.02 -6.24
C ALA A 127 0.15 -0.30 -5.58
N LYS A 128 1.25 -0.19 -6.32
CA LYS A 128 2.62 -0.36 -5.79
C LYS A 128 3.01 0.75 -4.82
N THR A 129 2.65 2.00 -5.12
CA THR A 129 2.88 3.14 -4.22
C THR A 129 2.15 2.92 -2.90
N MET A 130 0.89 2.50 -2.98
CA MET A 130 0.06 2.23 -1.81
C MET A 130 0.53 1.02 -1.02
N TYR A 131 1.00 -0.03 -1.70
CA TYR A 131 1.61 -1.18 -1.05
C TYR A 131 2.87 -0.80 -0.27
N TRP A 132 3.78 -0.07 -0.91
CA TRP A 132 5.00 0.44 -0.26
C TRP A 132 4.66 1.28 0.97
N ALA A 133 3.64 2.14 0.89
CA ALA A 133 3.20 2.98 1.99
C ALA A 133 2.73 2.19 3.21
N VAL A 134 1.82 1.22 3.02
CA VAL A 134 1.31 0.40 4.14
C VAL A 134 2.39 -0.53 4.68
N ARG A 135 3.35 -0.96 3.86
CA ARG A 135 4.50 -1.73 4.33
C ARG A 135 5.50 -0.91 5.14
N THR A 136 5.64 0.38 4.82
CA THR A 136 6.60 1.27 5.49
C THR A 136 6.04 1.90 6.77
N PHE A 137 4.77 2.31 6.73
CA PHE A 137 4.13 3.11 7.79
C PHE A 137 2.93 2.44 8.45
N GLY A 138 2.43 1.33 7.90
CA GLY A 138 1.34 0.57 8.50
C GLY A 138 1.79 -0.18 9.76
N ALA A 139 0.81 -0.73 10.47
CA ALA A 139 1.08 -1.57 11.63
C ALA A 139 1.88 -2.82 11.21
N ASP A 140 2.86 -3.20 12.02
CA ASP A 140 3.67 -4.40 11.78
C ASP A 140 3.45 -5.41 12.91
N TRP A 141 3.28 -6.68 12.55
CA TRP A 141 3.04 -7.77 13.49
C TRP A 141 3.34 -9.14 12.87
N ASP A 142 3.70 -10.09 13.74
CA ASP A 142 3.88 -11.50 13.40
C ASP A 142 2.88 -12.36 14.20
N LEU A 143 2.51 -13.52 13.67
CA LEU A 143 1.52 -14.45 14.24
C LEU A 143 2.06 -15.31 15.39
N SER A 144 3.20 -14.92 16.00
CA SER A 144 3.80 -15.69 17.07
C SER A 144 2.79 -15.99 18.20
N ARG A 145 2.47 -17.29 18.40
CA ARG A 145 2.17 -17.80 19.75
C ARG A 145 3.36 -17.38 20.63
N PRO A 146 3.18 -17.06 21.92
CA PRO A 146 4.27 -16.55 22.76
C PRO A 146 5.43 -17.56 22.77
N VAL A 147 6.44 -17.32 21.95
CA VAL A 147 7.71 -18.02 22.02
C VAL A 147 8.48 -17.28 23.11
N ALA A 148 8.85 -18.00 24.16
CA ALA A 148 9.72 -17.48 25.20
C ALA A 148 10.93 -16.80 24.55
N LYS A 149 11.17 -15.54 24.93
CA LYS A 149 12.32 -14.75 24.48
C LYS A 149 13.59 -15.59 24.61
N GLN A 150 14.30 -15.80 23.50
CA GLN A 150 15.71 -16.17 23.57
C GLN A 150 16.49 -14.87 23.75
N ASP A 151 17.12 -14.73 24.91
CA ASP A 151 17.95 -13.59 25.29
C ASP A 151 19.19 -13.50 24.38
N GLY A 152 19.06 -12.73 23.29
CA GLY A 152 20.19 -12.15 22.58
C GLY A 152 20.37 -10.72 23.05
N GLN A 153 21.48 -10.43 23.73
CA GLN A 153 21.80 -9.12 24.32
C GLN A 153 21.67 -7.97 23.32
N ALA A 154 20.59 -7.19 23.44
CA ALA A 154 20.56 -5.81 22.98
C ALA A 154 21.18 -4.93 24.07
N SER A 155 22.17 -4.12 23.72
CA SER A 155 22.79 -3.17 24.63
C SER A 155 21.76 -2.17 25.16
N ASN A 156 21.61 -2.13 26.48
CA ASN A 156 20.70 -1.23 27.18
C ASN A 156 21.12 0.24 26.98
N ILE A 157 20.35 0.99 26.20
CA ILE A 157 20.28 2.45 26.35
C ILE A 157 18.89 2.77 26.90
N ASN A 158 18.81 3.02 28.20
CA ASN A 158 17.62 3.59 28.83
C ASN A 158 17.54 5.07 28.46
N ILE A 159 16.60 5.46 27.61
CA ILE A 159 16.15 6.85 27.48
C ILE A 159 14.70 6.92 27.94
N SER A 160 14.52 7.23 29.22
CA SER A 160 13.22 7.66 29.75
C SER A 160 13.00 9.11 29.35
N GLY A 161 12.21 9.34 28.31
CA GLY A 161 11.71 10.64 27.91
C GLY A 161 10.38 10.48 27.20
N ASN A 162 9.38 11.28 27.58
CA ASN A 162 8.12 11.37 26.85
C ASN A 162 8.42 11.86 25.43
N PHE A 163 8.30 10.97 24.45
CA PHE A 163 8.67 11.17 23.05
C PHE A 163 7.39 11.27 22.22
N ASP A 164 7.25 12.32 21.40
CA ASP A 164 6.27 12.38 20.31
C ASP A 164 7.00 12.18 18.96
N PRO A 165 7.02 10.93 18.42
CA PRO A 165 7.69 10.57 17.17
C PRO A 165 7.17 11.27 15.92
N GLN A 166 6.01 11.92 16.00
CA GLN A 166 5.10 12.05 14.86
C GLN A 166 5.37 13.27 13.97
N GLN A 167 6.11 14.28 14.43
CA GLN A 167 6.30 15.55 13.68
C GLN A 167 7.58 15.63 12.83
N TYR A 168 8.73 15.16 13.32
CA TYR A 168 10.02 15.30 12.59
C TYR A 168 10.33 14.11 11.65
N SER A 169 9.74 12.93 11.91
CA SER A 169 9.76 11.77 11.01
C SER A 169 8.87 11.95 9.78
N ALA A 170 7.83 12.77 9.89
CA ALA A 170 6.83 12.96 8.84
C ALA A 170 7.38 13.62 7.56
N ALA A 171 8.34 14.54 7.67
CA ALA A 171 8.94 15.20 6.50
C ALA A 171 9.80 14.23 5.67
N ILE A 172 10.64 13.43 6.32
CA ILE A 172 11.48 12.43 5.66
C ILE A 172 10.61 11.30 5.09
N ALA A 173 9.62 10.84 5.85
CA ALA A 173 8.63 9.88 5.39
C ALA A 173 7.90 10.38 4.14
N ARG A 174 7.48 11.65 4.15
CA ARG A 174 6.83 12.30 3.01
C ARG A 174 7.75 12.39 1.79
N GLN A 175 9.01 12.77 1.95
CA GLN A 175 9.94 12.83 0.81
C GLN A 175 10.23 11.46 0.23
N SER A 176 10.54 10.47 1.08
CA SER A 176 10.79 9.09 0.67
C SER A 176 9.62 8.54 -0.14
N LEU A 177 8.41 8.85 0.32
CA LEU A 177 7.19 8.46 -0.37
C LEU A 177 7.03 9.16 -1.73
N LEU A 178 7.23 10.48 -1.78
CA LEU A 178 7.06 11.26 -3.00
C LEU A 178 8.02 10.80 -4.10
N GLU A 179 9.24 10.39 -3.73
CA GLU A 179 10.23 9.83 -4.64
C GLU A 179 9.75 8.49 -5.22
N VAL A 180 9.33 7.56 -4.36
CA VAL A 180 8.79 6.25 -4.78
C VAL A 180 7.59 6.44 -5.70
N ALA A 181 6.63 7.27 -5.30
CA ALA A 181 5.44 7.56 -6.09
C ALA A 181 5.79 8.18 -7.45
N ARG A 182 6.77 9.10 -7.49
CA ARG A 182 7.22 9.75 -8.73
C ARG A 182 7.83 8.71 -9.69
N ASN A 183 8.78 7.92 -9.21
CA ASN A 183 9.48 6.93 -10.03
C ASN A 183 8.52 5.85 -10.55
N LEU A 184 7.65 5.34 -9.68
CA LEU A 184 6.60 4.39 -10.08
C LEU A 184 5.66 5.03 -11.11
N LYS A 185 5.21 6.27 -10.90
CA LYS A 185 4.30 6.93 -11.85
C LYS A 185 4.96 7.14 -13.21
N THR A 186 6.21 7.59 -13.26
CA THR A 186 6.91 7.84 -14.53
C THR A 186 7.28 6.57 -15.29
N SER A 187 7.38 5.45 -14.59
CA SER A 187 7.71 4.13 -15.17
C SER A 187 6.49 3.21 -15.33
N ASP A 188 5.27 3.71 -15.08
CA ASP A 188 4.03 2.89 -14.97
C ASP A 188 4.14 1.70 -14.01
N GLY A 189 4.93 1.87 -12.96
CA GLY A 189 5.11 0.90 -11.89
C GLY A 189 6.22 -0.10 -12.18
N GLU A 190 7.07 0.10 -13.17
CA GLU A 190 8.22 -0.79 -13.47
C GLU A 190 9.44 -0.48 -12.61
N THR A 191 9.65 0.78 -12.23
CA THR A 191 10.85 1.25 -11.50
C THR A 191 10.49 1.84 -10.15
N LEU A 192 11.09 1.30 -9.09
CA LEU A 192 10.90 1.74 -7.71
C LEU A 192 11.76 2.96 -7.38
N ARG A 193 13.08 2.87 -7.65
CA ARG A 193 14.07 3.93 -7.40
C ARG A 193 15.18 3.89 -8.44
N MET A 194 15.84 5.02 -8.63
CA MET A 194 17.09 5.13 -9.40
C MET A 194 18.26 5.21 -8.41
N VAL A 195 19.22 4.30 -8.51
CA VAL A 195 20.40 4.26 -7.64
C VAL A 195 21.67 4.09 -8.46
N PHE A 196 22.83 4.22 -7.81
CA PHE A 196 24.10 3.89 -8.44
C PHE A 196 24.11 2.39 -8.79
N GLY A 197 24.17 2.07 -10.09
CA GLY A 197 24.02 0.70 -10.60
C GLY A 197 22.79 0.48 -11.49
N GLY A 198 21.87 1.45 -11.58
CA GLY A 198 20.73 1.41 -12.50
C GLY A 198 19.36 1.51 -11.80
N PRO A 199 18.27 1.29 -12.56
CA PRO A 199 16.92 1.26 -11.99
C PRO A 199 16.75 0.04 -11.07
N VAL A 200 16.13 0.25 -9.92
CA VAL A 200 15.61 -0.83 -9.07
C VAL A 200 14.23 -1.20 -9.59
N GLU A 201 14.07 -2.45 -10.03
CA GLU A 201 12.77 -2.97 -10.48
C GLU A 201 11.76 -2.97 -9.34
N ALA A 202 10.52 -2.60 -9.63
CA ALA A 202 9.44 -2.53 -8.65
C ALA A 202 8.74 -3.89 -8.49
N THR A 203 9.50 -4.96 -8.26
CA THR A 203 8.91 -6.25 -7.85
C THR A 203 8.29 -6.12 -6.46
N LEU A 204 7.36 -7.00 -6.10
CA LEU A 204 6.74 -6.95 -4.77
C LEU A 204 7.77 -7.18 -3.66
N ASP A 205 8.74 -8.07 -3.90
CA ASP A 205 9.79 -8.37 -2.92
C ASP A 205 10.79 -7.20 -2.79
N ALA A 206 11.12 -6.52 -3.90
CA ALA A 206 11.93 -5.30 -3.84
C ALA A 206 11.22 -4.16 -3.09
N ILE A 207 9.89 -4.07 -3.22
CA ILE A 207 9.08 -3.11 -2.44
C ILE A 207 9.12 -3.46 -0.95
N ASP A 208 9.04 -4.74 -0.58
CA ASP A 208 9.16 -5.17 0.81
C ASP A 208 10.53 -4.86 1.41
N ASP A 209 11.60 -5.15 0.67
CA ASP A 209 12.98 -4.87 1.09
C ASP A 209 13.22 -3.37 1.27
N ASP A 210 12.74 -2.53 0.33
CA ASP A 210 12.87 -1.07 0.41
C ASP A 210 12.05 -0.48 1.56
N ALA A 211 10.82 -0.98 1.77
CA ALA A 211 9.97 -0.55 2.88
C ALA A 211 10.62 -0.88 4.24
N PHE A 212 11.17 -2.09 4.38
CA PHE A 212 11.89 -2.49 5.59
C PHE A 212 13.15 -1.66 5.81
N ALA A 213 13.94 -1.41 4.77
CA ALA A 213 15.12 -0.56 4.85
C ALA A 213 14.77 0.89 5.26
N THR A 214 13.67 1.42 4.72
CA THR A 214 13.16 2.75 5.05
C THR A 214 12.71 2.82 6.51
N GLN A 215 11.98 1.82 7.00
CA GLN A 215 11.55 1.74 8.39
C GLN A 215 12.75 1.76 9.35
N ARG A 216 13.82 0.99 9.07
CA ARG A 216 15.05 1.01 9.88
C ARG A 216 15.74 2.37 9.86
N THR A 217 15.78 3.01 8.69
CA THR A 217 16.37 4.34 8.51
C THR A 217 15.63 5.36 9.38
N LEU A 218 14.30 5.41 9.27
CA LEU A 218 13.47 6.30 10.07
C LEU A 218 13.63 6.04 11.58
N ALA A 219 13.72 4.79 12.01
CA ALA A 219 13.94 4.44 13.42
C ALA A 219 15.29 4.91 13.96
N ILE A 220 16.36 4.88 13.15
CA ILE A 220 17.71 5.35 13.54
C ILE A 220 17.76 6.87 13.65
N TYR A 221 17.14 7.59 12.70
CA TYR A 221 17.26 9.05 12.62
C TYR A 221 16.20 9.79 13.44
N ALA A 222 15.07 9.17 13.79
CA ALA A 222 14.01 9.82 14.58
C ALA A 222 14.49 10.41 15.93
N PRO A 223 15.37 9.75 16.71
CA PRO A 223 15.89 10.32 17.97
C PRO A 223 16.87 11.48 17.77
N LEU A 224 17.58 11.54 16.64
CA LEU A 224 18.61 12.56 16.36
C LEU A 224 18.03 13.91 15.96
N LEU A 225 16.79 13.94 15.47
CA LEU A 225 16.10 15.16 15.02
C LEU A 225 15.39 15.91 16.16
N ILE A 226 15.33 15.33 17.37
CA ILE A 226 14.70 15.95 18.55
C ILE A 226 15.62 16.94 19.26
N ASN A 227 16.94 16.82 19.06
CA ASN A 227 17.93 17.69 19.70
C ASN A 227 18.26 18.97 18.91
N ASP A 228 17.67 19.17 17.72
CA ASP A 228 17.87 20.40 16.94
C ASP A 228 16.69 21.35 17.13
N SER A 229 16.55 21.89 18.35
CA SER A 229 15.51 22.87 18.70
C SER A 229 15.80 24.27 18.12
N ASN A 230 16.41 24.37 16.92
CA ASN A 230 16.79 25.66 16.36
C ASN A 230 16.75 25.75 14.83
N SER A 231 15.81 25.08 14.18
CA SER A 231 15.42 25.44 12.82
C SER A 231 13.91 25.67 12.73
N ASP A 232 13.58 26.96 12.53
CA ASP A 232 12.25 27.50 12.28
C ASP A 232 11.59 26.79 11.08
N PHE A 233 10.86 25.72 11.36
CA PHE A 233 10.22 24.83 10.38
C PHE A 233 8.94 25.42 9.77
N LYS A 234 8.57 26.66 10.13
CA LYS A 234 7.42 27.37 9.52
C LYS A 234 7.66 27.83 8.08
N THR A 235 8.88 27.72 7.57
CA THR A 235 9.23 28.29 6.25
C THR A 235 9.17 27.28 5.08
N VAL A 236 8.99 25.97 5.32
CA VAL A 236 9.10 24.96 4.24
C VAL A 236 7.74 24.38 3.76
N LEU A 237 6.61 24.83 4.30
CA LEU A 237 5.30 24.23 4.00
C LEU A 237 4.35 25.02 3.07
N PHE A 238 4.77 26.14 2.48
CA PHE A 238 3.99 26.81 1.45
C PHE A 238 4.91 27.30 0.33
N ASN A 239 5.04 26.50 -0.73
CA ASN A 239 5.23 26.95 -2.12
C ASN A 239 5.34 25.74 -3.05
N PHE A 240 4.20 25.12 -3.36
CA PHE A 240 3.96 24.49 -4.65
C PHE A 240 2.49 24.68 -5.01
N SER A 241 2.15 25.96 -5.17
CA SER A 241 1.06 26.44 -6.01
C SER A 241 1.58 27.74 -6.63
N GLY A 242 2.15 27.60 -7.81
CA GLY A 242 2.86 28.59 -8.61
C GLY A 242 3.55 27.88 -9.76
#